data_AF-A0A369BIZ9-F1
#
_entry.id   AF-A0A369BIZ9-F1
#
_cell.length_a   1.000
_cell.length_b   1.000
_cell.length_c   1.000
_cell.angle_alpha   90.00
_cell.angle_beta   90.00
_cell.angle_gamma   90.00
#
_symmetry.space_group_name_H-M   'P 1'
#
loop_
_entity.id
_entity.type
_entity.pdbx_description
1 polymer ?
#
loop_
_entity_poly.entity_id
_entity_poly.type
_entity_poly.pdbx_seq_one_letter_code
_entity_poly.pdbx_strand_id
1 'polypeptide(L)' 'MIGSIPELGKWDLAHAIALTQNSNSQDWTLTVNLTEGDNIEFKAIKKFENQVIWEGGQNHSCTVSRDNPVVEFYFYN' A
#
# COMPACT_ATOMS: atom_id res chain seq x y z
N MET A 1 -1.79 4.48 0.58
CA MET A 1 -1.05 3.54 -0.29
C MET A 1 -1.74 3.49 -1.64
N ILE A 2 -0.98 3.15 -2.68
CA ILE A 2 -1.48 3.05 -4.04
C ILE A 2 -0.67 2.00 -4.81
N GLY A 3 -1.26 1.32 -5.77
CA GLY A 3 -0.59 0.25 -6.51
C GLY A 3 -1.23 -0.08 -7.85
N SER A 4 -0.67 -1.11 -8.49
CA SER A 4 -0.92 -1.53 -9.87
C SER A 4 -2.30 -2.12 -10.15
N ILE A 5 -2.95 -2.70 -9.14
CA ILE A 5 -4.22 -3.43 -9.28
C ILE A 5 -5.43 -2.58 -8.88
N PRO A 6 -6.66 -2.91 -9.33
CA PRO A 6 -7.91 -2.24 -8.93
C PRO A 6 -8.04 -2.08 -7.41
N GLU A 7 -7.72 -3.14 -6.67
CA GLU A 7 -7.83 -3.22 -5.22
C GLU A 7 -6.81 -2.32 -4.51
N LEU A 8 -5.83 -1.77 -5.24
CA LEU A 8 -4.85 -0.79 -4.78
C LEU A 8 -4.97 0.56 -5.51
N GLY A 9 -6.04 0.77 -6.27
CA GLY A 9 -6.36 2.05 -6.92
C GLY A 9 -5.70 2.29 -8.29
N LYS A 10 -5.04 1.30 -8.90
CA LYS A 10 -4.42 1.40 -10.25
C LYS A 10 -3.56 2.65 -10.48
N TRP A 11 -2.73 3.03 -9.52
CA TRP A 11 -1.90 4.25 -9.59
C TRP A 11 -2.69 5.56 -9.76
N ASP A 12 -4.00 5.56 -9.52
CA ASP A 12 -4.83 6.76 -9.42
C ASP A 12 -4.88 7.33 -7.98
N LEU A 13 -4.33 8.54 -7.80
CA LEU A 13 -4.28 9.25 -6.52
C LEU A 13 -5.64 9.61 -5.92
N ALA A 14 -6.71 9.59 -6.74
CA ALA A 14 -8.08 9.72 -6.27
C ALA A 14 -8.58 8.43 -5.59
N HIS A 15 -8.01 7.29 -5.98
CA HIS A 15 -8.35 5.95 -5.47
C HIS A 15 -7.28 5.40 -4.51
N ALA A 16 -6.40 6.26 -4.00
CA ALA A 16 -5.42 5.85 -3.00
C ALA A 16 -6.10 5.45 -1.69
N ILE A 17 -5.59 4.39 -1.08
CA ILE A 17 -6.20 3.75 0.09
C ILE A 17 -5.56 4.26 1.37
N ALA A 18 -6.37 4.65 2.33
CA ALA A 18 -5.90 5.08 3.65
C ALA A 18 -5.32 3.90 4.43
N LEU A 19 -4.15 4.12 5.03
CA LEU A 19 -3.53 3.16 5.94
C LEU A 19 -4.06 3.38 7.35
N THR A 20 -4.17 2.30 8.13
CA THR A 20 -4.50 2.38 9.55
C THR A 20 -3.21 2.32 10.35
N GLN A 21 -2.93 3.37 11.13
CA GLN A 21 -1.81 3.35 12.07
C GLN A 21 -2.14 2.40 13.22
N ASN A 22 -1.22 1.48 13.53
CA ASN A 22 -1.33 0.67 14.73
C ASN A 22 -1.10 1.58 15.95
N SER A 23 -2.03 1.61 16.91
CA SER A 23 -1.95 2.50 18.07
C SER A 23 -0.77 2.23 18.99
N ASN A 24 -0.19 1.04 18.93
CA ASN A 24 0.90 0.60 19.82
C ASN A 24 2.27 0.58 19.14
N SER A 25 2.35 0.87 17.84
CA SER A 25 3.57 0.83 17.04
C SER A 25 3.64 2.02 16.07
N GLN A 26 4.79 2.24 15.44
CA GLN A 26 4.89 3.19 14.32
C GLN A 26 4.41 2.56 12.99
N ASP A 27 3.75 1.41 13.06
CA ASP A 27 3.39 0.58 11.92
C ASP A 27 2.09 1.08 11.27
N TRP A 28 2.02 0.97 9.95
CA TRP A 28 0.86 1.36 9.17
C TRP A 28 0.38 0.16 8.36
N THR A 29 -0.84 -0.29 8.61
CA THR A 29 -1.35 -1.53 8.01
C THR A 29 -2.47 -1.25 7.02
N LEU A 30 -2.56 -2.12 6.00
CA LEU A 30 -3.71 -2.21 5.11
C LEU A 30 -4.11 -3.67 4.97
N THR A 31 -5.39 -3.95 5.19
CA THR A 31 -5.97 -5.25 4.86
C THR A 31 -6.82 -5.08 3.61
N VAL A 32 -6.41 -5.75 2.53
CA VAL A 32 -7.11 -5.77 1.25
C VAL A 32 -7.19 -7.22 0.78
N ASN A 33 -8.33 -7.61 0.21
CA ASN A 33 -8.47 -8.96 -0.35
C ASN A 33 -7.81 -8.99 -1.72
N LEU A 34 -6.77 -9.80 -1.85
CA LEU A 34 -6.00 -9.96 -3.08
C LEU A 34 -6.18 -11.37 -3.65
N THR A 35 -6.11 -11.48 -4.98
CA THR A 35 -6.18 -12.78 -5.65
C THR A 35 -4.83 -13.48 -5.55
N GLU A 36 -4.83 -14.73 -5.10
CA GLU A 36 -3.64 -15.57 -5.03
C GLU A 36 -3.00 -15.72 -6.42
N GLY A 37 -1.68 -15.55 -6.50
CA GLY A 37 -0.89 -15.66 -7.73
C GLY A 37 -0.65 -14.34 -8.46
N ASP A 38 -1.31 -13.25 -8.07
CA ASP A 38 -1.09 -11.94 -8.70
C ASP A 38 0.29 -11.38 -8.31
N ASN A 39 0.99 -10.83 -9.29
CA ASN A 39 2.17 -10.01 -9.06
C ASN A 39 1.71 -8.56 -8.98
N ILE A 40 1.94 -7.93 -7.83
CA ILE A 40 1.48 -6.59 -7.56
C ILE A 40 2.66 -5.69 -7.26
N GLU A 41 2.61 -4.48 -7.82
CA GLU A 41 3.44 -3.37 -7.40
C GLU A 41 2.63 -2.35 -6.62
N PHE A 42 3.25 -1.73 -5.62
CA PHE A 42 2.62 -0.71 -4.80
C PHE A 42 3.64 0.21 -4.14
N LYS A 43 3.14 1.33 -3.61
CA LYS A 43 3.95 2.34 -2.95
C LYS A 43 3.17 3.09 -1.88
N ALA A 44 3.86 3.47 -0.81
CA ALA A 44 3.27 4.36 0.17
C ALA A 44 3.26 5.81 -0.34
N ILE A 45 2.22 6.55 0.03
CA ILE A 45 2.11 7.98 -0.24
C ILE A 45 1.64 8.69 1.04
N LYS A 46 2.18 9.87 1.29
CA LYS A 46 1.68 10.82 2.28
C LYS A 46 0.97 11.93 1.54
N LYS A 47 -0.35 12.02 1.72
CA LYS A 47 -1.19 13.04 1.09
C LYS A 47 -1.59 14.08 2.15
N PHE A 48 -1.29 15.34 1.88
CA PHE A 48 -1.66 16.47 2.72
C PHE A 48 -2.18 17.58 1.81
N GLU A 49 -3.47 17.92 1.94
CA GLU A 49 -4.15 18.89 1.07
C GLU A 49 -3.90 18.60 -0.42
N ASN A 50 -3.19 19.49 -1.11
CA ASN A 50 -2.85 19.38 -2.54
C ASN A 50 -1.48 18.75 -2.79
N GLN A 51 -0.76 18.34 -1.75
CA GLN A 51 0.56 17.74 -1.86
C GLN A 51 0.50 16.23 -1.69
N VAL A 52 1.19 15.52 -2.58
CA VAL A 52 1.42 14.08 -2.48
C VAL A 52 2.93 13.85 -2.43
N ILE A 53 3.40 13.29 -1.32
CA ILE A 53 4.78 12.85 -1.15
C ILE A 53 4.78 11.34 -1.32
N TRP A 54 5.55 10.87 -2.30
CA TRP A 54 5.76 9.44 -2.51
C TRP A 54 6.84 8.93 -1.58
N GLU A 55 6.73 7.67 -1.21
CA GLU A 55 7.83 6.94 -0.60
C GLU A 55 9.10 7.04 -1.47
N GLY A 56 10.27 7.08 -0.83
CA GLY A 56 11.54 7.05 -1.56
C GLY A 56 11.77 5.71 -2.26
N GLY A 57 12.78 5.64 -3.13
CA GLY A 57 13.21 4.38 -3.73
C GLY A 57 12.26 3.80 -4.78
N GLN A 58 12.45 2.50 -5.09
CA GLN A 58 11.68 1.77 -6.09
C GLN A 58 10.29 1.38 -5.57
N ASN A 59 9.40 0.96 -6.46
CA ASN A 59 8.13 0.37 -6.06
C ASN A 59 8.40 -0.91 -5.27
N HIS A 60 7.59 -1.15 -4.24
CA HIS A 60 7.52 -2.47 -3.64
C HIS A 60 6.83 -3.40 -4.62
N SER A 61 7.29 -4.64 -4.68
CA SER A 61 6.67 -5.70 -5.46
C SER A 61 6.48 -6.93 -4.58
N CYS A 62 5.33 -7.57 -4.69
CA CYS A 62 5.11 -8.87 -4.07
C CYS A 62 4.25 -9.77 -4.96
N THR A 63 4.43 -11.07 -4.80
CA THR A 63 3.51 -12.08 -5.35
C THR A 63 2.56 -12.48 -4.24
N VAL A 64 1.26 -12.32 -4.49
CA VAL A 64 0.22 -12.66 -3.52
C VAL A 64 0.20 -14.17 -3.32
N SER A 65 0.41 -14.63 -2.10
CA SER A 65 0.32 -16.04 -1.71
C SER A 65 -0.79 -16.25 -0.68
N ARG A 66 -1.31 -17.47 -0.58
CA ARG A 66 -2.32 -17.82 0.43
C ARG A 66 -1.88 -17.55 1.87
N ASP A 67 -0.58 -17.57 2.13
CA ASP A 67 0.02 -17.34 3.45
C ASP A 67 0.17 -15.84 3.77
N ASN A 68 0.12 -14.97 2.75
CA ASN A 68 0.20 -13.51 2.87
C ASN A 68 -0.97 -12.82 2.14
N PRO A 69 -2.24 -13.07 2.54
CA PRO A 69 -3.38 -12.36 1.95
C PRO A 69 -3.42 -10.89 2.41
N VAL A 70 -2.64 -10.54 3.43
CA VAL A 70 -2.53 -9.19 3.99
C VAL A 70 -1.18 -8.61 3.59
N VAL A 71 -1.19 -7.36 3.11
CA VAL A 71 0.04 -6.63 2.81
C VAL A 71 0.33 -5.72 4.00
N GLU A 72 1.30 -6.11 4.84
CA GLU A 72 1.76 -5.32 5.98
C GLU A 72 2.89 -4.37 5.57
N PHE A 73 2.84 -3.14 6.09
CA PHE A 73 3.80 -2.09 5.72
C PHE A 73 4.46 -1.46 6.94
N TYR A 74 5.76 -1.23 6.79
CA TYR A 74 6.54 -0.45 7.73
C TYR A 74 6.92 0.85 7.04
N PHE A 75 6.15 1.91 7.31
CA PHE A 75 6.49 3.25 6.84
C PHE A 75 7.42 3.92 7.84
N TYR A 76 8.71 4.00 7.51
CA TYR A 76 9.67 4.79 8.26
C TYR A 76 9.63 6.24 7.75
N ASN A 77 9.18 7.17 8.60
CA ASN A 77 9.06 8.60 8.29
C ASN A 77 10.42 9.31 8.35
#